data_AF-A0A972ENJ3-F1
#
_entry.id   AF-A0A972ENJ3-F1
#
_cell.length_a   1.000
_cell.length_b   1.000
_cell.length_c   1.000
_cell.angle_alpha   90.00
_cell.angle_beta   90.00
_cell.angle_gamma   90.00
#
_symmetry.space_group_name_H-M   'P 1'
#
loop_
_entity.id
_entity.type
_entity.pdbx_description
1 polymer ?
#
loop_
_entity_poly.entity_id
_entity_poly.type
_entity_poly.pdbx_seq_one_letter_code
_entity_poly.pdbx_strand_id
1 'polypeptide(L)'
;MVSVKYLRTHQVDESFDQVSQKFLSDISNNLEQDLVIDQTTGFAPDQIKLFFIASGGTEELFVTDYGDIEGPVFLLTMERRNSLAAAMEILTWLQKKGITGQILHGTTEELAQQLNNMIQIQTVKQRLKTLKLGVTEPSGWLIASQTDRNMVKQKSGIEIVDLSMSELRAEINNKTYPED
;
A
#
# COMPACT_ATOMS: atom_id res chain seq x y z
N MET A 1 7.30 -9.05 -5.19
CA MET A 1 7.14 -8.28 -6.43
C MET A 1 6.08 -7.22 -6.22
N VAL A 2 6.35 -6.00 -6.66
CA VAL A 2 5.39 -4.89 -6.67
C VAL A 2 4.92 -4.70 -8.10
N SER A 3 3.61 -4.70 -8.29
CA SER A 3 3.03 -4.44 -9.61
C SER A 3 2.84 -2.95 -9.84
N VAL A 4 3.11 -2.49 -11.05
CA VAL A 4 2.83 -1.13 -11.48
C VAL A 4 2.01 -1.13 -12.77
N LYS A 5 0.96 -0.31 -12.82
CA LYS A 5 0.19 -0.08 -14.06
C LYS A 5 0.93 0.94 -14.90
N TYR A 6 1.30 0.57 -16.12
CA TYR A 6 2.11 1.41 -17.00
C TYR A 6 1.22 2.22 -17.95
N LEU A 7 1.13 3.53 -17.72
CA LEU A 7 0.32 4.45 -18.54
C LEU A 7 1.23 5.27 -19.45
N ARG A 8 0.93 5.21 -20.76
CA ARG A 8 1.65 5.93 -21.84
C ARG A 8 0.70 6.25 -22.98
N THR A 9 1.03 7.25 -23.80
CA THR A 9 0.28 7.54 -25.03
C THR A 9 0.59 6.52 -26.12
N HIS A 10 -0.27 6.43 -27.13
CA HIS A 10 -0.08 5.53 -28.27
C HIS A 10 0.97 6.01 -29.30
N GLN A 11 1.43 7.25 -29.23
CA GLN A 11 2.38 7.86 -30.19
C GLN A 11 3.84 7.72 -29.74
N VAL A 12 4.22 6.55 -29.27
CA VAL A 12 5.53 6.29 -28.66
C VAL A 12 6.25 5.19 -29.42
N ASP A 13 7.54 5.39 -29.69
CA ASP A 13 8.38 4.44 -30.42
C ASP A 13 9.02 3.39 -29.48
N GLU A 14 9.71 2.38 -30.03
CA GLU A 14 10.40 1.36 -29.22
C GLU A 14 11.44 1.96 -28.25
N SER A 15 12.04 3.10 -28.60
CA SER A 15 12.97 3.81 -27.72
C SER A 15 12.27 4.37 -26.48
N PHE A 16 10.99 4.73 -26.59
CA PHE A 16 10.18 5.17 -25.47
C PHE A 16 10.09 4.10 -24.40
N ASP A 17 9.70 2.89 -24.79
CA ASP A 17 9.52 1.78 -23.87
C ASP A 17 10.83 1.33 -23.24
N GLN A 18 11.92 1.33 -24.02
CA GLN A 18 13.24 1.01 -23.48
C GLN A 18 13.66 1.98 -22.37
N VAL A 19 13.43 3.29 -22.56
CA VAL A 19 13.72 4.29 -21.52
C VAL A 19 12.85 4.10 -20.29
N SER A 20 11.55 3.86 -20.48
CA SER A 20 10.59 3.63 -19.39
C SER A 20 10.90 2.36 -18.60
N GLN A 21 11.21 1.26 -19.30
CA GLN A 21 11.59 -0.01 -18.66
C GLN A 21 12.92 0.10 -17.94
N LYS A 22 13.91 0.80 -18.53
CA LYS A 22 15.18 1.07 -17.87
C LYS A 22 14.96 1.86 -16.58
N PHE A 23 14.12 2.91 -16.62
CA PHE A 23 13.80 3.69 -15.42
C PHE A 23 13.18 2.82 -14.32
N LEU A 24 12.20 1.97 -14.65
CA LEU A 24 11.63 1.04 -13.67
C LEU A 24 12.66 0.02 -13.16
N SER A 25 13.55 -0.47 -14.02
CA SER A 25 14.64 -1.37 -13.62
C SER A 25 15.63 -0.68 -12.68
N ASP A 26 15.97 0.58 -12.91
CA ASP A 26 16.89 1.34 -12.08
C ASP A 26 16.31 1.58 -10.68
N ILE A 27 14.99 1.81 -10.57
CA ILE A 27 14.28 1.80 -9.29
C ILE A 27 14.35 0.40 -8.67
N SER A 28 14.03 -0.64 -9.44
CA SER A 28 13.99 -2.04 -8.97
C SER A 28 15.33 -2.52 -8.41
N ASN A 29 16.46 -2.06 -8.96
CA ASN A 29 17.80 -2.39 -8.46
C ASN A 29 18.05 -1.89 -7.03
N ASN A 30 17.29 -0.90 -6.58
CA ASN A 30 17.36 -0.33 -5.23
C ASN A 30 16.17 -0.78 -4.35
N LEU A 31 15.28 -1.63 -4.86
CA LEU A 31 14.17 -2.21 -4.11
C LEU A 31 14.53 -3.57 -3.53
N GLU A 32 13.95 -3.89 -2.37
CA GLU A 32 14.01 -5.25 -1.82
C GLU A 32 13.19 -6.26 -2.65
N GLN A 33 12.31 -5.77 -3.53
CA GLN A 33 11.43 -6.56 -4.38
C GLN A 33 11.34 -6.00 -5.79
N ASP A 34 11.21 -6.88 -6.78
CA ASP A 34 11.11 -6.46 -8.18
C ASP A 34 9.85 -5.63 -8.47
N LEU A 35 10.04 -4.53 -9.21
CA LEU A 35 8.96 -3.73 -9.78
C LEU A 35 8.59 -4.25 -11.16
N VAL A 36 7.38 -4.79 -11.30
CA VAL A 36 6.92 -5.49 -12.51
C VAL A 36 5.73 -4.76 -13.12
N ILE A 37 5.77 -4.58 -14.44
CA ILE A 37 4.63 -4.02 -15.19
C ILE A 37 3.49 -5.03 -15.19
N ASP A 38 2.33 -4.59 -14.72
CA ASP A 38 1.11 -5.38 -14.70
C ASP A 38 0.12 -4.84 -15.73
N GLN A 39 -0.16 -5.67 -16.74
CA GLN A 39 -1.06 -5.34 -17.86
C GLN A 39 -2.53 -5.69 -17.58
N THR A 40 -2.85 -6.26 -16.42
CA THR A 40 -4.23 -6.57 -16.07
C THR A 40 -5.02 -5.31 -15.73
N THR A 41 -6.34 -5.36 -15.91
CA THR A 41 -7.26 -4.33 -15.44
C THR A 41 -7.58 -4.56 -13.96
N GLY A 42 -7.44 -3.52 -13.12
CA GLY A 42 -7.76 -3.58 -11.68
C GLY A 42 -6.60 -3.97 -10.76
N PHE A 43 -6.88 -4.04 -9.46
CA PHE A 43 -5.93 -4.36 -8.39
C PHE A 43 -6.53 -5.42 -7.46
N ALA A 44 -5.69 -6.32 -6.95
CA ALA A 44 -6.10 -7.26 -5.92
C ALA A 44 -6.40 -6.53 -4.59
N PRO A 45 -7.20 -7.14 -3.69
CA PRO A 45 -7.44 -6.60 -2.36
C PRO A 45 -6.10 -6.31 -1.65
N ASP A 46 -6.03 -5.13 -1.03
CA ASP A 46 -4.86 -4.61 -0.31
C ASP A 46 -3.57 -4.39 -1.14
N GLN A 47 -3.60 -4.54 -2.46
CA GLN A 47 -2.45 -4.23 -3.32
C GLN A 47 -2.19 -2.71 -3.33
N ILE A 48 -0.91 -2.30 -3.40
CA ILE A 48 -0.55 -0.90 -3.62
C ILE A 48 -1.05 -0.49 -5.02
N LYS A 49 -1.88 0.55 -5.07
CA LYS A 49 -2.45 1.10 -6.31
C LYS A 49 -1.44 2.04 -6.99
N LEU A 50 -0.37 1.45 -7.52
CA LEU A 50 0.75 2.17 -8.13
C LEU A 50 0.57 2.28 -9.65
N PHE A 51 0.61 3.51 -10.15
CA PHE A 51 0.56 3.85 -11.57
C PHE A 51 1.85 4.52 -11.97
N PHE A 52 2.52 4.02 -13.01
CA PHE A 52 3.60 4.72 -13.65
C PHE A 52 3.06 5.57 -14.79
N ILE A 53 3.07 6.89 -14.60
CA ILE A 53 2.66 7.88 -15.57
C ILE A 53 3.89 8.20 -16.43
N ALA A 54 4.05 7.56 -17.57
CA ALA A 54 5.28 7.67 -18.36
C ALA A 54 5.29 8.84 -19.35
N SER A 55 4.13 9.44 -19.61
CA SER A 55 4.00 10.62 -20.47
C SER A 55 2.76 11.44 -20.16
N GLY A 56 2.77 12.69 -20.63
CA GLY A 56 1.55 13.48 -20.82
C GLY A 56 0.55 12.79 -21.75
N GLY A 57 -0.74 13.14 -21.66
CA GLY A 57 -1.79 12.53 -22.51
C GLY A 57 -2.30 11.18 -22.00
N THR A 58 -2.00 10.82 -20.75
CA THR A 58 -2.42 9.59 -20.09
C THR A 58 -3.64 9.77 -19.18
N GLU A 59 -4.13 11.01 -19.05
CA GLU A 59 -5.21 11.39 -18.15
C GLU A 59 -6.52 10.71 -18.54
N GLU A 60 -6.88 10.73 -19.82
CA GLU A 60 -8.10 10.09 -20.33
C GLU A 60 -8.05 8.56 -20.21
N LEU A 61 -6.87 7.97 -20.44
CA LEU A 61 -6.64 6.54 -20.23
C LEU A 61 -6.85 6.17 -18.76
N PHE A 62 -6.29 6.96 -17.84
CA PHE A 62 -6.49 6.73 -16.40
C PHE A 62 -7.96 6.77 -16.03
N VAL A 63 -8.70 7.78 -16.49
CA VAL A 63 -10.13 7.93 -16.16
C VAL A 63 -10.97 6.80 -16.76
N THR A 64 -10.64 6.36 -17.98
CA THR A 64 -11.38 5.29 -18.67
C THR A 64 -11.19 3.94 -17.99
N ASP A 65 -9.94 3.60 -17.66
CA ASP A 65 -9.61 2.26 -17.17
C ASP A 65 -9.72 2.13 -15.64
N TYR A 66 -9.61 3.25 -14.91
CA TYR A 66 -9.52 3.29 -13.45
C TYR A 66 -10.46 4.33 -12.82
N GLY A 67 -11.51 4.73 -13.53
CA GLY A 67 -12.45 5.77 -13.12
C GLY A 67 -13.13 5.56 -11.76
N ASP A 68 -13.30 4.30 -11.37
CA ASP A 68 -13.98 3.86 -10.14
C ASP A 68 -13.00 3.34 -9.08
N ILE A 69 -11.72 3.68 -9.19
CA ILE A 69 -10.71 3.23 -8.23
C ILE A 69 -10.90 3.88 -6.85
N GLU A 70 -10.79 3.08 -5.79
CA GLU A 70 -10.75 3.60 -4.42
C GLU A 70 -9.32 4.03 -4.04
N GLY A 71 -9.17 4.92 -3.07
CA GLY A 71 -7.86 5.34 -2.57
C GLY A 71 -7.17 4.31 -1.65
N PRO A 72 -5.94 4.60 -1.20
CA PRO A 72 -5.05 5.63 -1.73
C PRO A 72 -4.42 5.22 -3.07
N VAL A 73 -4.23 6.18 -3.98
CA VAL A 73 -3.60 5.99 -5.31
C VAL A 73 -2.20 6.62 -5.33
N PHE A 74 -1.22 5.93 -5.92
CA PHE A 74 0.15 6.42 -6.04
C PHE A 74 0.55 6.59 -7.50
N LEU A 75 1.02 7.79 -7.86
CA LEU A 75 1.36 8.17 -9.22
C LEU A 75 2.88 8.34 -9.32
N LEU A 76 3.56 7.30 -9.76
CA LEU A 76 4.98 7.30 -10.08
C LEU A 76 5.21 8.09 -11.36
N THR A 77 6.16 9.02 -11.32
CA THR A 77 6.48 9.92 -12.44
C THR A 77 7.96 9.87 -12.77
N MET A 78 8.32 10.39 -13.95
CA MET A 78 9.69 10.60 -14.37
C MET A 78 9.91 12.08 -14.78
N GLU A 79 11.15 12.52 -14.85
CA GLU A 79 11.50 13.93 -15.15
C GLU A 79 11.11 14.41 -16.55
N ARG A 80 10.79 13.50 -17.47
CA ARG A 80 10.64 13.80 -18.90
C ARG A 80 9.21 13.59 -19.39
N ARG A 81 8.97 14.03 -20.62
CA ARG A 81 7.77 13.70 -21.42
C ARG A 81 6.45 14.17 -20.79
N ASN A 82 6.50 15.25 -20.01
CA ASN A 82 5.33 15.83 -19.33
C ASN A 82 4.63 14.85 -18.36
N SER A 83 5.37 13.86 -17.85
CA SER A 83 4.88 12.84 -16.91
C SER A 83 4.34 13.47 -15.62
N LEU A 84 5.11 14.39 -15.01
CA LEU A 84 4.69 15.07 -13.78
C LEU A 84 3.41 15.88 -13.97
N ALA A 85 3.28 16.61 -15.08
CA ALA A 85 2.09 17.41 -15.34
C ALA A 85 0.83 16.53 -15.48
N ALA A 86 0.91 15.41 -16.21
CA ALA A 86 -0.21 14.46 -16.28
C ALA A 86 -0.56 13.89 -14.91
N ALA A 87 0.44 13.56 -14.09
CA ALA A 87 0.18 13.09 -12.74
C ALA A 87 -0.47 14.15 -11.85
N MET A 88 -0.14 15.44 -12.02
CA MET A 88 -0.81 16.54 -11.31
C MET A 88 -2.27 16.71 -11.74
N GLU A 89 -2.57 16.57 -13.04
CA GLU A 89 -3.94 16.59 -13.55
C GLU A 89 -4.75 15.40 -13.01
N ILE A 90 -4.19 14.18 -13.07
CA ILE A 90 -4.81 12.97 -12.50
C ILE A 90 -5.03 13.14 -10.99
N LEU A 91 -4.03 13.64 -10.25
CA LEU A 91 -4.15 13.88 -8.82
C LEU A 91 -5.27 14.89 -8.52
N THR A 92 -5.36 15.97 -9.29
CA THR A 92 -6.43 16.98 -9.15
C THR A 92 -7.81 16.36 -9.39
N TRP A 93 -7.93 15.49 -10.40
CA TRP A 93 -9.15 14.75 -10.68
C TRP A 93 -9.53 13.79 -9.54
N LEU A 94 -8.56 13.05 -8.98
CA LEU A 94 -8.77 12.17 -7.82
C LEU A 94 -9.27 12.96 -6.61
N GLN A 95 -8.64 14.10 -6.33
CA GLN A 95 -9.01 14.98 -5.21
C GLN A 95 -10.43 15.53 -5.35
N LYS A 96 -10.87 15.89 -6.56
CA LYS A 96 -12.26 16.33 -6.81
C LYS A 96 -13.30 15.24 -6.51
N LYS A 97 -12.91 13.96 -6.59
CA LYS A 97 -13.74 12.81 -6.22
C LYS A 97 -13.60 12.39 -4.75
N GLY A 98 -12.80 13.10 -3.95
CA GLY A 98 -12.50 12.71 -2.57
C GLY A 98 -11.60 11.48 -2.45
N ILE A 99 -10.91 11.10 -3.53
CA ILE A 99 -9.97 9.98 -3.55
C ILE A 99 -8.59 10.49 -3.16
N THR A 100 -8.01 9.92 -2.10
CA THR A 100 -6.64 10.25 -1.68
C THR A 100 -5.64 9.76 -2.73
N GLY A 101 -4.73 10.64 -3.16
CA GLY A 101 -3.63 10.29 -4.05
C GLY A 101 -2.32 10.95 -3.65
N GLN A 102 -1.20 10.40 -4.12
CA GLN A 102 0.14 10.95 -3.93
C GLN A 102 0.97 10.79 -5.20
N ILE A 103 1.70 11.85 -5.57
CA ILE A 103 2.71 11.79 -6.64
C ILE A 103 4.04 11.36 -6.03
N LEU A 104 4.70 10.39 -6.68
CA LEU A 104 6.06 9.98 -6.40
C LEU A 104 6.96 10.52 -7.52
N HIS A 105 7.82 11.48 -7.17
CA HIS A 105 8.73 12.16 -8.09
C HIS A 105 10.06 12.41 -7.38
N GLY A 106 11.17 12.16 -8.08
CA GLY A 106 12.52 12.27 -7.51
C GLY A 106 13.50 11.37 -8.24
N THR A 107 14.68 11.15 -7.64
CA THR A 107 15.67 10.22 -8.19
C THR A 107 15.24 8.77 -8.03
N THR A 108 15.88 7.86 -8.76
CA THR A 108 15.62 6.41 -8.65
C THR A 108 15.80 5.88 -7.23
N GLU A 109 16.76 6.42 -6.48
CA GLU A 109 17.05 6.05 -5.10
C GLU A 109 15.97 6.56 -4.14
N GLU A 110 15.53 7.82 -4.29
CA GLU A 110 14.48 8.40 -3.47
C GLU A 110 13.14 7.67 -3.68
N LEU A 111 12.82 7.36 -4.93
CA LEU A 111 11.63 6.61 -5.31
C LEU A 111 11.67 5.18 -4.76
N ALA A 112 12.80 4.51 -4.87
CA ALA A 112 12.99 3.17 -4.31
C ALA A 112 12.82 3.17 -2.78
N GLN A 113 13.38 4.15 -2.07
CA GLN A 113 13.22 4.26 -0.62
C GLN A 113 11.77 4.47 -0.20
N GLN A 114 11.03 5.33 -0.92
CA GLN A 114 9.60 5.54 -0.64
C GLN A 114 8.77 4.27 -0.89
N LEU A 115 9.03 3.58 -2.00
CA LEU A 115 8.37 2.32 -2.33
C LEU A 115 8.69 1.22 -1.30
N ASN A 116 9.95 1.08 -0.86
CA ASN A 116 10.33 0.15 0.21
C ASN A 116 9.52 0.40 1.49
N ASN A 117 9.40 1.65 1.91
CA ASN A 117 8.59 2.00 3.09
C ASN A 117 7.11 1.60 2.90
N MET A 118 6.55 1.83 1.71
CA MET A 118 5.17 1.45 1.39
C MET A 118 4.96 -0.07 1.42
N ILE A 119 5.90 -0.83 0.84
CA ILE A 119 5.90 -2.30 0.86
C ILE A 119 5.97 -2.82 2.31
N GLN A 120 6.84 -2.25 3.13
CA GLN A 120 6.96 -2.61 4.54
C GLN A 120 5.65 -2.32 5.30
N ILE A 121 5.05 -1.14 5.10
CA ILE A 121 3.75 -0.79 5.70
C ILE A 121 2.67 -1.79 5.30
N GLN A 122 2.59 -2.15 4.01
CA GLN A 122 1.62 -3.12 3.51
C GLN A 122 1.85 -4.51 4.14
N THR A 123 3.11 -4.94 4.23
CA THR A 123 3.49 -6.21 4.85
C THR A 123 3.08 -6.25 6.32
N VAL A 124 3.35 -5.17 7.07
CA VAL A 124 2.93 -5.04 8.47
C VAL A 124 1.42 -5.07 8.58
N LYS A 125 0.68 -4.31 7.77
CA LYS A 125 -0.80 -4.34 7.77
C LYS A 125 -1.35 -5.73 7.55
N GLN A 126 -0.80 -6.50 6.60
CA GLN A 126 -1.22 -7.89 6.38
C GLN A 126 -0.94 -8.78 7.58
N ARG A 127 0.24 -8.63 8.21
CA ARG A 127 0.56 -9.35 9.43
C ARG A 127 -0.39 -8.99 10.57
N LEU A 128 -0.74 -7.72 10.76
CA LEU A 128 -1.65 -7.29 11.82
C LEU A 128 -3.04 -7.93 11.68
N LYS A 129 -3.55 -8.14 10.45
CA LYS A 129 -4.83 -8.82 10.20
C LYS A 129 -4.88 -10.27 10.70
N THR A 130 -3.73 -10.92 10.92
CA THR A 130 -3.67 -12.29 11.42
C THR A 130 -3.40 -12.38 12.92
N LEU A 131 -3.11 -11.26 13.59
CA LEU A 131 -2.79 -11.25 15.00
C LEU A 131 -4.05 -11.27 15.87
N LYS A 132 -3.93 -12.03 16.98
CA LYS A 132 -4.86 -11.98 18.10
C LYS A 132 -4.16 -11.43 19.32
N LEU A 133 -4.80 -10.49 20.00
CA LEU A 133 -4.30 -9.90 21.24
C LEU A 133 -5.17 -10.37 22.40
N GLY A 134 -4.62 -11.25 23.23
CA GLY A 134 -5.23 -11.66 24.49
C GLY A 134 -5.16 -10.53 25.51
N VAL A 135 -6.30 -10.11 26.05
CA VAL A 135 -6.38 -9.07 27.09
C VAL A 135 -7.10 -9.62 28.31
N THR A 136 -6.62 -9.27 29.50
CA THR A 136 -7.32 -9.56 30.76
C THR A 136 -8.21 -8.40 31.15
N GLU A 137 -9.04 -8.59 32.19
CA GLU A 137 -9.94 -7.55 32.68
C GLU A 137 -9.19 -6.24 33.00
N PRO A 138 -9.69 -5.08 32.51
CA PRO A 138 -9.06 -3.80 32.78
C PRO A 138 -9.12 -3.48 34.27
N SER A 139 -8.07 -2.87 34.82
CA SER A 139 -8.07 -2.43 36.20
C SER A 139 -9.13 -1.34 36.43
N GLY A 140 -9.93 -1.46 37.50
CA GLY A 140 -11.09 -0.60 37.75
C GLY A 140 -10.78 0.89 37.97
N TRP A 141 -9.51 1.26 38.14
CA TRP A 141 -9.05 2.65 38.26
C TRP A 141 -8.56 3.25 36.93
N LEU A 142 -8.51 2.48 35.84
CA LEU A 142 -8.03 2.96 34.55
C LEU A 142 -9.18 3.38 33.63
N ILE A 143 -9.29 4.69 33.42
CA ILE A 143 -10.38 5.31 32.65
C ILE A 143 -10.23 5.18 31.12
N ALA A 144 -9.03 4.88 30.62
CA ALA A 144 -8.73 4.77 29.19
C ALA A 144 -8.56 3.32 28.69
N SER A 145 -8.70 2.33 29.58
CA SER A 145 -8.46 0.91 29.26
C SER A 145 -9.64 0.23 28.56
N GLN A 146 -10.76 0.92 28.40
CA GLN A 146 -11.89 0.43 27.64
C GLN A 146 -11.69 0.73 26.16
N THR A 147 -11.30 -0.30 25.41
CA THR A 147 -11.12 -0.23 23.96
C THR A 147 -12.33 -0.83 23.25
N ASP A 148 -12.85 -0.18 22.22
CA ASP A 148 -13.84 -0.82 21.35
C ASP A 148 -13.16 -1.89 20.48
N ARG A 149 -13.46 -3.16 20.76
CA ARG A 149 -12.87 -4.31 20.06
C ARG A 149 -13.23 -4.34 18.58
N ASN A 150 -14.44 -3.94 18.23
CA ASN A 150 -14.89 -3.88 16.84
C ASN A 150 -14.15 -2.78 16.10
N MET A 151 -13.95 -1.62 16.73
CA MET A 151 -13.17 -0.53 16.16
C MET A 151 -11.71 -0.94 15.91
N VAL A 152 -11.07 -1.65 16.86
CA VAL A 152 -9.70 -2.15 16.66
C VAL A 152 -9.65 -3.12 15.48
N LYS A 153 -10.53 -4.12 15.44
CA LYS A 153 -10.58 -5.09 14.33
C LYS A 153 -10.82 -4.41 12.99
N GLN A 154 -11.71 -3.42 12.94
CA GLN A 154 -12.01 -2.67 11.71
C GLN A 154 -10.82 -1.82 11.24
N LYS A 155 -10.08 -1.18 12.15
CA LYS A 155 -9.02 -0.23 11.80
C LYS A 155 -7.65 -0.88 11.60
N SER A 156 -7.31 -1.90 12.37
CA SER A 156 -5.98 -2.55 12.33
C SER A 156 -6.02 -3.98 11.81
N GLY A 157 -7.19 -4.63 11.78
CA GLY A 157 -7.34 -6.05 11.49
C GLY A 157 -7.08 -6.97 12.69
N ILE A 158 -6.58 -6.44 13.81
CA ILE A 158 -6.23 -7.23 15.00
C ILE A 158 -7.51 -7.67 15.72
N GLU A 159 -7.59 -8.94 16.08
CA GLU A 159 -8.65 -9.46 16.93
C GLU A 159 -8.27 -9.36 18.40
N ILE A 160 -9.09 -8.67 19.21
CA ILE A 160 -8.93 -8.67 20.68
C ILE A 160 -9.72 -9.85 21.24
N VAL A 161 -9.06 -10.67 22.06
CA VAL A 161 -9.64 -11.83 22.74
C VAL A 161 -9.59 -11.57 24.24
N ASP A 162 -10.76 -11.51 24.88
CA ASP A 162 -10.84 -11.34 26.33
C ASP A 162 -10.55 -12.70 27.01
N LEU A 163 -9.56 -12.71 27.91
CA LEU A 163 -9.11 -13.87 28.68
C LEU A 163 -9.46 -13.64 30.14
N SER A 164 -10.22 -14.55 30.74
CA SER A 164 -10.57 -14.43 32.14
C SER A 164 -9.36 -14.74 33.03
N MET A 165 -9.27 -14.06 34.19
CA MET A 165 -8.21 -14.38 35.16
C MET A 165 -8.31 -15.81 35.70
N SER A 166 -9.51 -16.38 35.72
CA SER A 166 -9.75 -17.76 36.13
C SER A 166 -9.17 -18.77 35.14
N GLU A 167 -9.39 -18.55 33.84
CA GLU A 167 -8.82 -19.36 32.77
C GLU A 167 -7.29 -19.31 32.79
N LEU A 168 -6.72 -18.11 32.87
CA LEU A 168 -5.27 -17.93 32.95
C LEU A 168 -4.67 -18.68 34.16
N ARG A 169 -5.32 -18.62 35.33
CA ARG A 169 -4.88 -19.34 36.53
C ARG A 169 -4.99 -20.86 36.37
N ALA A 170 -6.05 -21.35 35.72
CA ALA A 170 -6.22 -22.77 35.47
C ALA A 170 -5.08 -23.31 34.58
N GLU A 171 -4.73 -22.59 33.51
CA GLU A 171 -3.62 -22.99 32.63
C GLU A 171 -2.26 -22.97 33.33
N ILE A 172 -1.99 -21.97 34.17
CA ILE A 172 -0.75 -21.93 34.98
C ILE A 172 -0.63 -23.17 35.90
N ASN A 173 -1.75 -23.62 36.47
CA ASN A 173 -1.78 -24.78 37.36
C ASN A 173 -1.51 -26.10 36.64
N ASN A 174 -1.78 -26.18 35.34
CA ASN A 174 -1.47 -27.37 34.52
C ASN A 174 0.04 -27.63 34.43
N LYS A 175 0.88 -26.59 34.65
CA LYS A 175 2.35 -26.63 34.58
C LYS A 175 2.89 -27.21 33.27
N THR A 176 2.10 -27.17 32.20
CA THR A 176 2.47 -27.62 30.86
C THR A 176 2.97 -26.41 30.08
N TYR A 177 4.22 -26.03 30.33
CA TYR A 177 4.88 -24.97 29.57
C TYR A 177 5.69 -25.62 28.44
N PRO A 178 5.79 -24.98 27.26
CA PRO A 178 6.76 -25.40 26.26
C PRO A 178 8.16 -25.44 26.89
N GLU A 179 8.90 -26.52 26.69
CA GLU A 179 10.35 -26.49 26.96
C GLU A 179 11.00 -25.67 25.83
N ASP A 180 11.74 -24.61 26.21
CA ASP A 180 12.47 -23.74 25.27
C ASP A 180 13.59 -24.49 24.53
#